data_AF-A0A2P5C416-F1
#
_entry.id   AF-A0A2P5C416-F1
#
_cell.length_a   1.000
_cell.length_b   1.000
_cell.length_c   1.000
_cell.angle_alpha   90.00
_cell.angle_beta   90.00
_cell.angle_gamma   90.00
#
_symmetry.space_group_name_H-M   'P 1'
#
loop_
_entity.id
_entity.type
_entity.pdbx_description
1 polymer ?
#
loop_
_entity_poly.entity_id
_entity_poly.type
_entity_poly.pdbx_seq_one_letter_code
_entity_poly.pdbx_strand_id
1 'polypeptide(L)'
;MGSPNIDLDEISKLCQSLNLDEVEMTSSAYSENKDKLDLCLVGKIIGNKLANRDGLESAMENISKIPGNFKIEQISSNNIFLFEFRHKEDRLRVLAGGP
;
A
#
# COMPACT_ATOMS: atom_id res chain seq x y z
N MET A 1 -5.41 27.59 -33.47
CA MET A 1 -5.01 26.75 -32.33
C MET A 1 -6.17 25.79 -32.07
N GLY A 2 -6.07 24.55 -32.53
CA GLY A 2 -7.09 23.54 -32.28
C GLY A 2 -6.73 22.80 -30.99
N SER A 3 -7.61 22.86 -29.99
CA SER A 3 -7.49 22.02 -28.79
C SER A 3 -7.56 20.54 -29.20
N PRO A 4 -6.77 19.65 -28.60
CA PRO A 4 -6.89 18.22 -28.88
C PRO A 4 -8.28 17.75 -28.41
N ASN A 5 -9.03 17.15 -29.34
CA ASN A 5 -10.30 16.51 -29.05
C ASN A 5 -10.00 15.25 -28.25
N ILE A 6 -10.03 15.38 -26.92
CA ILE A 6 -10.00 14.24 -26.01
C ILE A 6 -11.33 13.53 -26.17
N ASP A 7 -11.29 12.35 -26.79
CA ASP A 7 -12.45 11.51 -26.96
C ASP A 7 -12.87 10.98 -25.58
N LEU A 8 -13.96 11.55 -25.06
CA LEU A 8 -14.53 11.17 -23.77
C LEU A 8 -14.99 9.71 -23.77
N ASP A 9 -15.31 9.13 -24.93
CA ASP A 9 -15.66 7.71 -25.05
C ASP A 9 -14.44 6.80 -24.93
N GLU A 10 -13.27 7.23 -25.43
CA GLU A 10 -12.00 6.52 -25.20
C GLU A 10 -11.61 6.58 -23.71
N ILE A 11 -11.76 7.73 -23.06
CA ILE A 11 -11.52 7.86 -21.61
C ILE A 11 -12.51 7.00 -20.82
N SER A 12 -13.80 7.00 -21.19
CA SER A 12 -14.83 6.20 -20.53
C SER A 12 -14.55 4.69 -20.63
N LYS A 13 -14.11 4.22 -21.80
CA LYS A 13 -13.68 2.82 -22.01
C LYS A 13 -12.44 2.47 -21.20
N LEU A 14 -11.46 3.38 -21.11
CA LEU A 14 -10.29 3.23 -20.25
C LEU A 14 -10.69 3.17 -18.77
N CYS A 15 -11.59 4.03 -18.32
CA CYS A 15 -12.09 4.06 -16.93
C CYS A 15 -12.91 2.82 -16.57
N GLN A 16 -13.73 2.28 -17.48
CA GLN A 16 -14.43 1.00 -17.27
C GLN A 16 -13.45 -0.17 -17.13
N SER A 17 -12.33 -0.14 -17.85
CA SER A 17 -11.27 -1.16 -17.73
C SER A 17 -10.43 -1.00 -16.45
N LEU A 18 -10.49 0.18 -15.82
CA LEU A 18 -9.80 0.52 -14.57
C LEU A 18 -10.70 0.39 -13.34
N ASN A 19 -11.89 -0.20 -13.47
CA ASN A 19 -12.72 -0.52 -12.31
C ASN A 19 -11.97 -1.56 -11.47
N LEU A 20 -11.32 -1.07 -10.41
CA LEU A 20 -10.73 -1.87 -9.34
C LEU A 20 -11.87 -2.47 -8.51
N ASP A 21 -12.66 -3.34 -9.12
CA ASP A 21 -13.39 -4.34 -8.38
C ASP A 21 -12.36 -5.26 -7.74
N GLU A 22 -12.60 -5.59 -6.47
CA GLU A 22 -11.80 -6.42 -5.57
C GLU A 22 -10.76 -7.27 -6.31
N VAL A 23 -9.49 -6.82 -6.27
CA VAL A 23 -8.39 -7.54 -6.90
C VAL A 23 -8.19 -8.85 -6.14
N GLU A 24 -8.91 -9.90 -6.54
CA GLU A 24 -8.40 -11.25 -6.39
C GLU A 24 -7.08 -11.29 -7.16
N MET A 25 -5.99 -11.10 -6.42
CA MET A 25 -4.63 -11.21 -6.93
C MET A 25 -4.51 -12.54 -7.65
N THR A 26 -4.50 -12.49 -8.98
CA THR A 26 -4.32 -13.69 -9.80
C THR A 26 -2.99 -14.32 -9.41
N SER A 27 -3.00 -15.62 -9.19
CA SER A 27 -1.85 -16.39 -8.69
C SER A 27 -0.57 -16.22 -9.53
N SER A 28 -0.69 -15.80 -10.79
CA SER A 28 0.42 -15.45 -11.68
C SER A 28 1.09 -14.11 -11.35
N ALA A 29 0.33 -13.08 -11.00
CA ALA A 29 0.89 -11.80 -10.52
C ALA A 29 1.61 -11.98 -9.18
N TYR A 30 1.16 -12.94 -8.38
CA TYR A 30 1.79 -13.35 -7.12
C TYR A 30 3.15 -14.03 -7.34
N SER A 31 3.34 -14.82 -8.41
CA SER A 31 4.61 -15.50 -8.67
C SER A 31 5.71 -14.58 -9.18
N GLU A 32 5.38 -13.58 -10.00
CA GLU A 32 6.37 -12.64 -10.55
C GLU A 32 6.78 -11.55 -9.55
N ASN A 33 5.90 -11.21 -8.61
CA ASN A 33 6.16 -10.19 -7.58
C ASN A 33 6.30 -10.78 -6.17
N LYS A 34 6.48 -12.10 -6.06
CA LYS A 34 6.48 -12.81 -4.78
C LYS A 34 7.45 -12.20 -3.79
N ASP A 35 8.66 -11.90 -4.24
CA ASP A 35 9.73 -11.38 -3.38
C ASP A 35 9.40 -9.99 -2.84
N LYS A 36 8.74 -9.15 -3.65
CA LYS A 36 8.29 -7.82 -3.22
C LYS A 36 7.10 -7.90 -2.26
N LEU A 37 6.14 -8.78 -2.54
CA LEU A 37 4.99 -9.02 -1.65
C LEU A 37 5.43 -9.64 -0.33
N ASP A 38 6.50 -10.44 -0.33
CA ASP A 38 7.13 -11.02 0.85
C ASP A 38 7.80 -9.99 1.77
N LEU A 39 7.91 -8.75 1.32
CA LEU A 39 8.39 -7.61 2.09
C LEU A 39 7.28 -6.66 2.51
N CYS A 40 6.02 -6.89 2.12
CA CYS A 40 4.93 -5.96 2.37
C CYS A 40 3.96 -6.45 3.46
N LEU A 41 3.36 -5.50 4.18
CA LEU A 41 2.15 -5.69 4.98
C LEU A 41 1.12 -4.62 4.63
N VAL A 42 -0.16 -4.99 4.65
CA VAL A 42 -1.26 -4.03 4.53
C VAL A 42 -1.97 -3.97 5.87
N GLY A 43 -2.10 -2.77 6.42
CA GLY A 43 -2.71 -2.53 7.72
C GLY A 43 -3.75 -1.43 7.67
N LYS A 44 -4.85 -1.60 8.41
CA LYS A 44 -5.87 -0.57 8.61
C LYS A 44 -5.73 0.05 10.00
N ILE A 45 -5.60 1.37 10.08
CA ILE A 45 -5.64 2.09 11.35
C ILE A 45 -7.09 2.30 11.76
N ILE A 46 -7.48 1.68 12.88
CA ILE A 46 -8.84 1.79 13.42
C ILE A 46 -8.97 3.12 14.17
N GLY A 47 -9.89 3.96 13.72
CA GLY A 47 -10.15 5.26 14.33
C GLY A 47 -11.22 6.04 13.58
N ASN A 48 -11.71 7.12 14.20
CA ASN A 48 -12.69 8.04 13.61
C ASN A 48 -12.05 9.24 12.89
N LYS A 49 -10.72 9.31 12.87
CA LYS A 49 -9.93 10.39 12.25
C LYS A 49 -8.94 9.79 11.26
N LEU A 50 -8.55 10.60 10.27
CA LEU A 50 -7.47 10.23 9.36
C LEU A 50 -6.15 10.13 10.13
N ALA A 51 -5.42 9.05 9.91
CA ALA A 51 -4.11 8.86 10.50
C ALA A 51 -3.09 9.74 9.77
N ASN A 52 -2.25 10.45 10.54
CA ASN A 52 -1.14 11.19 9.97
C ASN A 52 0.00 10.21 9.62
N ARG A 53 0.42 10.21 8.35
CA ARG A 53 1.45 9.31 7.82
C ARG A 53 2.77 9.43 8.58
N ASP A 54 3.26 10.66 8.79
CA ASP A 54 4.56 10.90 9.42
C ASP A 54 4.57 10.49 10.90
N GLY A 55 3.46 10.73 11.61
CA GLY A 55 3.25 10.30 12.98
C GLY A 55 3.15 8.78 13.10
N LEU A 56 2.52 8.12 12.13
CA LEU A 56 2.48 6.66 12.05
C LEU A 56 3.86 6.07 11.78
N GLU A 57 4.63 6.67 10.87
CA GLU A 57 6.01 6.28 10.56
C GLU A 57 6.89 6.38 11.81
N SER A 58 6.88 7.53 12.49
CA SER A 58 7.62 7.72 13.74
C SER A 58 7.18 6.76 14.85
N ALA A 59 5.87 6.51 15.00
CA ALA A 59 5.39 5.56 16.00
C ALA A 59 5.86 4.13 15.73
N MET A 60 5.82 3.70 14.46
CA MET A 60 6.26 2.38 14.03
C MET A 60 7.76 2.18 14.24
N GLU A 61 8.59 3.18 13.97
CA GLU A 61 10.04 3.11 14.21
C GLU A 61 10.34 2.90 15.70
N ASN A 62 9.62 3.62 16.57
CA ASN A 62 9.81 3.52 18.02
C ASN A 62 9.31 2.19 18.60
N ILE A 63 8.14 1.71 18.15
CA ILE A 63 7.53 0.47 18.66
C ILE A 63 8.28 -0.75 18.16
N SER A 64 8.64 -0.77 16.87
CA SER A 64 9.18 -1.94 16.19
C SER A 64 10.70 -2.04 16.27
N LYS A 65 11.38 -0.98 16.75
CA LYS A 65 12.85 -0.86 16.84
C LYS A 65 13.59 -1.15 15.53
N ILE A 66 12.99 -0.78 14.41
CA ILE A 66 13.53 -0.95 13.05
C ILE A 66 13.62 0.43 12.34
N PRO A 67 14.48 1.35 12.82
CA PRO A 67 14.55 2.71 12.29
C PRO A 67 14.99 2.72 10.83
N GLY A 68 14.29 3.47 9.97
CA GLY A 68 14.64 3.65 8.56
C GLY A 68 14.56 2.39 7.67
N ASN A 69 13.98 1.30 8.16
CA ASN A 69 13.92 0.01 7.45
C ASN A 69 12.56 -0.31 6.83
N PHE A 70 11.62 0.63 6.84
CA PHE A 70 10.36 0.45 6.14
C PHE A 70 9.82 1.77 5.58
N LYS A 71 9.04 1.66 4.50
CA LYS A 71 8.33 2.76 3.85
C LYS A 71 6.84 2.62 4.13
N ILE A 72 6.17 3.72 4.45
CA ILE A 72 4.72 3.76 4.62
C ILE A 72 4.08 4.58 3.50
N GLU A 73 3.12 3.96 2.82
CA GLU A 73 2.27 4.60 1.82
C GLU A 73 0.80 4.45 2.21
N GLN A 74 0.02 5.53 2.06
CA GLN A 74 -1.42 5.44 2.18
C GLN A 74 -2.00 4.98 0.84
N ILE A 75 -2.68 3.85 0.83
CA ILE A 75 -3.23 3.24 -0.41
C ILE A 75 -4.74 3.41 -0.53
N SER A 76 -5.42 3.88 0.52
CA SER A 76 -6.85 4.19 0.48
C SER A 76 -7.25 5.31 1.45
N SER A 77 -8.40 5.94 1.19
CA SER A 77 -8.97 7.04 1.98
C SER A 77 -9.47 6.62 3.37
N ASN A 78 -9.60 5.31 3.63
CA ASN A 78 -10.15 4.74 4.87
C ASN A 78 -9.06 4.26 5.85
N ASN A 79 -7.95 4.98 5.94
CA ASN A 79 -6.80 4.66 6.80
C ASN A 79 -6.16 3.29 6.53
N ILE A 80 -6.10 2.86 5.27
CA ILE A 80 -5.36 1.67 4.87
C ILE A 80 -3.98 2.10 4.36
N PHE A 81 -2.95 1.48 4.92
CA PHE A 81 -1.55 1.74 4.65
C PHE A 81 -0.84 0.48 4.18
N LEU A 82 0.06 0.66 3.23
CA LEU A 82 1.06 -0.32 2.81
C LEU A 82 2.36 -0.03 3.57
N PHE A 83 2.90 -1.05 4.20
CA PHE A 83 4.18 -1.05 4.88
C PHE A 83 5.13 -1.92 4.06
N GLU A 84 6.13 -1.33 3.44
CA GLU A 84 7.17 -2.03 2.67
C GLU A 84 8.44 -2.10 3.49
N PHE A 85 8.87 -3.30 3.85
CA PHE A 85 10.05 -3.55 4.68
C PHE A 85 11.27 -3.78 3.81
N ARG A 86 12.44 -3.37 4.29
CA ARG A 86 13.71 -3.69 3.61
C ARG A 86 14.10 -5.15 3.75
N HIS A 87 13.73 -5.77 4.88
CA HIS A 87 14.12 -7.12 5.25
C HIS A 87 12.89 -7.92 5.71
N LYS A 88 12.86 -9.20 5.34
CA LYS A 88 11.76 -10.11 5.69
C LYS A 88 11.70 -10.35 7.20
N GLU A 89 12.86 -10.32 7.86
CA GLU A 89 13.03 -10.49 9.31
C GLU A 89 12.35 -9.35 10.08
N ASP A 90 12.45 -8.12 9.58
CA ASP A 90 11.81 -6.94 10.17
C ASP A 90 10.29 -7.06 10.06
N ARG A 91 9.79 -7.47 8.88
CA ARG A 91 8.36 -7.76 8.67
C ARG A 91 7.85 -8.82 9.65
N LEU A 92 8.58 -9.92 9.79
CA LEU A 92 8.20 -11.03 10.67
C LEU A 92 8.22 -10.61 12.15
N ARG A 93 9.18 -9.78 12.57
CA ARG A 93 9.26 -9.26 13.94
C ARG A 93 8.05 -8.39 14.27
N VAL A 94 7.68 -7.48 13.37
CA VAL A 94 6.48 -6.64 13.51
C VAL A 94 5.22 -7.50 13.58
N LEU A 95 5.10 -8.49 12.70
CA LEU A 95 3.94 -9.39 12.68
C LEU A 95 3.83 -10.25 13.95
N ALA A 96 4.96 -10.65 14.52
CA ALA A 96 5.01 -11.40 15.77
C ALA A 96 4.58 -10.58 17.00
N GLY A 97 4.36 -9.26 16.84
CA GLY A 97 3.92 -8.37 17.91
C GLY A 97 4.96 -8.17 19.02
N GLY A 98 6.22 -8.49 18.74
CA GLY A 98 7.29 -8.48 19.73
C GLY A 98 8.06 -7.15 19.74
N PRO A 99 8.31 -6.54 20.91
CA PRO A 99 9.31 -5.48 21.05
C PRO A 99 10.75 -5.97 20.86
#